data_AF-A0A9N8WNQ0-F1
#
_entry.id   AF-A0A9N8WNQ0-F1
#
_cell.length_a   1.000
_cell.length_b   1.000
_cell.length_c   1.000
_cell.angle_alpha   90.00
_cell.angle_beta   90.00
_cell.angle_gamma   90.00
#
_symmetry.space_group_name_H-M   'P 1'
#
loop_
_entity.id
_entity.type
_entity.pdbx_description
1 polymer ?
#
loop_
_entity_poly.entity_id
_entity_poly.type
_entity_poly.pdbx_seq_one_letter_code
_entity_poly.pdbx_strand_id
1 'polypeptide(L)'
;MSPIPDLLEQYIIKTKEKINKSNHKVYYKAYINILGENERKQKFFPNKTDKIVTHLKKCVHFIQQTTPEERKKVFDLSNNEQIKQPNKNKKKSILSYMK
;
A
#
# COMPACT_ATOMS: atom_id res chain seq x y z
N MET A 1 12.47 4.76 -6.72
CA MET A 1 11.20 4.16 -6.26
C MET A 1 11.56 3.04 -5.32
N SER A 2 10.89 2.91 -4.17
CA SER A 2 10.99 1.66 -3.40
C SER A 2 10.38 0.53 -4.22
N PRO A 3 11.03 -0.65 -4.35
CA PRO A 3 10.41 -1.79 -5.01
C PRO A 3 9.14 -2.19 -4.26
N ILE A 4 8.13 -2.67 -5.00
CA ILE A 4 7.01 -3.36 -4.38
C ILE A 4 7.54 -4.72 -3.91
N PRO A 5 7.21 -5.17 -2.68
CA PRO A 5 7.59 -6.50 -2.22
C PRO A 5 7.06 -7.59 -3.15
N ASP A 6 7.87 -8.58 -3.52
CA ASP A 6 7.49 -9.70 -4.40
C ASP A 6 6.19 -10.40 -3.99
N LEU A 7 5.91 -10.45 -2.69
CA LEU A 7 4.65 -10.97 -2.15
C LEU A 7 3.41 -10.27 -2.76
N LEU A 8 3.46 -8.95 -2.96
CA LEU A 8 2.37 -8.20 -3.58
C LEU A 8 2.33 -8.36 -5.10
N GLU A 9 3.47 -8.61 -5.77
CA GLU A 9 3.54 -8.78 -7.22
C GLU A 9 2.70 -9.97 -7.71
N GLN A 10 2.54 -11.02 -6.89
CA GLN A 10 1.69 -12.17 -7.21
C GLN A 10 0.20 -11.83 -7.22
N TYR A 11 -0.21 -10.84 -6.42
CA TYR A 11 -1.59 -10.40 -6.24
C TYR A 11 -2.00 -9.24 -7.16
N ILE A 12 -1.04 -8.51 -7.72
CA ILE A 12 -1.30 -7.31 -8.52
C ILE A 12 -0.88 -7.47 -9.98
N ILE A 13 -1.48 -6.68 -10.85
CA ILE A 13 -1.08 -6.55 -12.26
C ILE A 13 -0.69 -5.09 -12.48
N LYS A 14 0.62 -4.86 -12.67
CA LYS A 14 1.18 -3.59 -13.10
C LYS A 14 0.89 -3.39 -14.58
N THR A 15 0.32 -2.25 -14.97
CA THR A 15 0.15 -1.91 -16.39
C THR A 15 1.13 -0.82 -16.81
N LYS A 16 1.31 -0.67 -18.14
CA LYS A 16 2.13 0.41 -18.72
C LYS A 16 1.43 1.77 -18.67
N GLU A 17 0.15 1.81 -18.30
CA GLU A 17 -0.65 3.03 -18.25
C GLU A 17 -0.26 3.88 -17.03
N LYS A 18 -0.03 5.18 -17.25
CA LYS A 18 0.41 6.11 -16.19
C LYS A 18 -0.79 6.81 -15.55
N ILE A 19 -0.81 6.89 -14.23
CA ILE A 19 -1.73 7.78 -13.49
C ILE A 19 -1.16 9.20 -13.44
N ASN A 20 0.16 9.30 -13.24
CA ASN A 20 0.89 10.56 -13.13
C ASN A 20 2.29 10.38 -13.76
N LYS A 21 3.07 11.46 -13.87
CA LYS A 21 4.47 11.42 -14.36
C LYS A 21 5.31 10.29 -13.73
N SER A 22 5.06 9.96 -12.47
CA SER A 22 5.87 9.01 -11.68
C SER A 22 5.13 7.77 -11.15
N ASN A 23 3.87 7.51 -11.52
CA ASN A 23 3.13 6.33 -11.04
C ASN A 23 2.39 5.63 -12.19
N HIS A 24 2.53 4.31 -12.25
CA HIS A 24 1.75 3.43 -13.13
C HIS A 24 0.45 2.98 -12.45
N LYS A 25 -0.55 2.63 -13.26
CA LYS A 25 -1.77 1.97 -12.82
C LYS A 25 -1.47 0.52 -12.44
N VAL A 26 -2.07 0.13 -11.32
CA VAL A 26 -2.00 -1.24 -10.81
C VAL A 26 -3.43 -1.70 -10.50
N TYR A 27 -3.71 -2.95 -10.85
CA TYR A 27 -4.99 -3.62 -10.63
C TYR A 27 -4.77 -4.82 -9.71
N TYR A 28 -5.78 -5.18 -8.92
CA TYR A 28 -5.77 -6.45 -8.18
C TYR A 28 -6.16 -7.59 -9.12
N LYS A 29 -5.38 -8.68 -9.13
CA LYS A 29 -5.50 -9.78 -10.10
C LYS A 29 -6.88 -10.44 -10.08
N ALA A 30 -7.50 -10.63 -8.91
CA ALA A 30 -8.82 -11.24 -8.84
C ALA A 30 -9.93 -10.35 -9.46
N TYR A 31 -9.78 -9.02 -9.48
CA TYR A 31 -10.73 -8.16 -10.19
C TYR A 31 -10.73 -8.40 -11.71
N ILE A 32 -9.64 -8.94 -12.29
CA ILE A 32 -9.63 -9.33 -13.70
C ILE A 32 -10.51 -10.56 -13.96
N ASN A 33 -10.72 -11.43 -12.98
CA ASN A 33 -11.59 -12.59 -13.12
C ASN A 33 -13.03 -12.32 -12.66
N ILE A 34 -13.22 -11.38 -11.73
CA ILE A 34 -14.51 -11.17 -11.04
C ILE A 34 -15.29 -9.97 -11.60
N LEU A 35 -14.63 -8.89 -12.01
CA LEU A 35 -15.30 -7.68 -12.49
C LEU A 35 -15.37 -7.65 -14.02
N GLY A 36 -16.46 -7.10 -14.57
CA GLY A 36 -16.51 -6.72 -15.99
C GLY A 36 -15.55 -5.56 -16.29
N GLU A 37 -15.17 -5.38 -17.56
CA GLU A 37 -14.19 -4.35 -17.98
C GLU A 37 -14.49 -2.94 -17.46
N ASN A 38 -15.76 -2.54 -17.43
CA ASN A 38 -16.17 -1.21 -16.98
C ASN A 38 -15.91 -0.98 -15.49
N GLU A 39 -16.12 -1.99 -14.63
CA GLU A 39 -15.79 -1.88 -13.21
C GLU A 39 -14.27 -1.98 -12.96
N ARG A 40 -13.52 -2.75 -13.77
CA ARG A 40 -12.05 -2.76 -13.71
C ARG A 40 -11.49 -1.36 -13.98
N LYS A 41 -12.00 -0.65 -14.98
CA LYS A 41 -11.54 0.72 -15.35
C LYS A 41 -11.68 1.73 -14.21
N GLN A 42 -12.59 1.52 -13.25
CA GLN A 42 -12.71 2.37 -12.05
C GLN A 42 -11.83 1.90 -10.87
N LYS A 43 -11.61 0.59 -10.68
CA LYS A 43 -10.85 0.04 -9.54
C LYS A 43 -9.37 -0.17 -9.88
N PHE A 44 -8.65 0.93 -10.09
CA PHE A 44 -7.17 0.96 -10.14
C PHE A 44 -6.58 1.74 -8.96
N PHE A 45 -5.33 1.45 -8.63
CA PHE A 45 -4.56 2.18 -7.61
C PHE A 45 -3.14 2.48 -8.10
N PRO A 46 -2.46 3.51 -7.54
CA PRO A 46 -1.07 3.78 -7.86
C PRO A 46 -0.14 2.65 -7.38
N ASN A 47 0.96 2.49 -8.10
CA ASN A 47 2.07 1.57 -7.79
C ASN A 47 2.85 1.98 -6.50
N LYS A 48 2.17 1.92 -5.34
CA LYS A 48 2.67 2.24 -4.00
C LYS A 48 2.15 1.23 -2.97
N THR A 49 3.05 0.61 -2.21
CA THR A 49 2.75 -0.44 -1.22
C THR A 49 1.63 -0.07 -0.26
N ASP A 50 1.70 1.07 0.42
CA ASP A 50 0.64 1.60 1.31
C ASP A 50 -0.77 1.62 0.66
N LYS A 51 -0.87 2.10 -0.58
CA LYS A 51 -2.15 2.22 -1.30
C LYS A 51 -2.68 0.88 -1.77
N ILE A 52 -1.78 -0.02 -2.19
CA ILE A 52 -2.12 -1.41 -2.52
C ILE A 52 -2.69 -2.10 -1.28
N VAL A 53 -1.96 -2.11 -0.17
CA VAL A 53 -2.37 -2.78 1.07
C VAL A 53 -3.67 -2.19 1.64
N THR A 54 -3.83 -0.87 1.61
CA THR A 54 -5.07 -0.20 2.03
C THR A 54 -6.28 -0.63 1.18
N HIS A 55 -6.10 -0.81 -0.13
CA HIS A 55 -7.15 -1.31 -1.02
C HIS A 55 -7.47 -2.78 -0.75
N LEU A 56 -6.44 -3.63 -0.59
CA LEU A 56 -6.60 -5.05 -0.27
C LEU A 56 -7.32 -5.28 1.06
N LYS A 57 -7.04 -4.46 2.10
CA LYS A 57 -7.77 -4.47 3.39
C LYS A 57 -9.28 -4.25 3.25
N LYS A 58 -9.73 -3.52 2.23
CA LYS A 58 -11.16 -3.25 1.94
C LYS A 58 -11.75 -4.17 0.88
N CYS A 59 -10.92 -5.00 0.22
CA CYS A 59 -11.36 -5.86 -0.87
C CYS A 59 -11.92 -7.18 -0.31
N VAL A 60 -13.25 -7.34 -0.36
CA VAL A 60 -13.95 -8.56 0.10
C VAL A 60 -13.47 -9.83 -0.63
N HIS A 61 -12.99 -9.71 -1.88
CA HIS A 61 -12.42 -10.81 -2.66
C HIS A 61 -10.92 -11.05 -2.45
N PHE A 62 -10.21 -10.16 -1.74
CA PHE A 62 -8.87 -10.43 -1.22
C PHE A 62 -8.96 -11.11 0.15
N ILE A 63 -9.88 -10.61 0.99
CA ILE A 63 -10.64 -11.45 1.93
C ILE A 63 -11.33 -12.59 1.11
N GLN A 64 -11.91 -13.61 1.73
CA GLN A 64 -12.30 -14.86 1.05
C GLN A 64 -11.08 -15.63 0.52
N GLN A 65 -10.46 -15.20 -0.61
CA GLN A 65 -9.45 -15.97 -1.34
C GLN A 65 -8.12 -16.22 -0.60
N THR A 66 -7.64 -15.29 0.22
CA THR A 66 -6.38 -15.46 0.96
C THR A 66 -6.58 -16.06 2.36
N THR A 67 -5.59 -16.76 2.91
CA THR A 67 -5.63 -17.24 4.31
C THR A 67 -5.35 -16.12 5.32
N PRO A 68 -5.73 -16.25 6.60
CA PRO A 68 -5.42 -15.25 7.64
C PRO A 68 -3.92 -14.94 7.77
N GLU A 69 -3.06 -15.94 7.56
CA GLU A 69 -1.59 -15.78 7.61
C GLU A 69 -1.05 -14.94 6.45
N GLU A 70 -1.52 -15.19 5.22
CA GLU A 70 -1.13 -14.38 4.06
C GLU A 70 -1.64 -12.95 4.16
N ARG A 71 -2.88 -12.75 4.64
CA ARG A 71 -3.41 -11.41 4.94
C ARG A 71 -2.52 -10.68 5.93
N LYS A 72 -2.09 -11.35 7.01
CA LYS A 72 -1.19 -10.76 8.01
C LYS A 72 0.14 -10.34 7.38
N LYS A 73 0.79 -11.23 6.62
CA LYS A 73 2.02 -10.92 5.87
C LYS A 73 1.85 -9.70 4.96
N VAL A 74 0.77 -9.65 4.16
CA VAL A 74 0.47 -8.51 3.26
C VAL A 74 0.19 -7.23 4.04
N PHE A 75 -0.50 -7.31 5.19
CA PHE A 75 -0.83 -6.12 5.99
C PHE A 75 0.40 -5.54 6.72
N ASP A 76 1.37 -6.37 7.12
CA ASP A 76 2.63 -5.93 7.72
C ASP A 76 3.59 -5.23 6.73
N LEU A 77 3.43 -5.45 5.42
CA LEU A 77 4.19 -4.69 4.40
C LEU A 77 3.89 -3.18 4.46
N SER A 78 2.70 -2.79 4.93
CA SER A 78 2.33 -1.38 5.09
C SER A 78 2.95 -0.73 6.34
N ASN A 79 3.33 -1.52 7.34
CA ASN A 79 3.92 -1.03 8.59
C ASN A 79 5.41 -0.67 8.42
N ASN A 80 6.09 -1.29 7.47
CA ASN A 80 7.54 -1.12 7.26
C ASN A 80 7.94 0.24 6.66
N GLU A 81 7.02 1.03 6.08
CA GLU A 81 7.33 2.42 5.68
C GLU A 81 7.48 3.38 6.88
N GLN A 82 7.16 2.98 8.12
CA GLN A 82 7.31 3.86 9.30
C GLN A 82 8.70 3.82 9.99
N ILE A 83 9.63 2.94 9.62
CA ILE A 83 10.97 2.89 10.24
C ILE A 83 12.02 3.67 9.42
N LYS A 84 11.68 4.93 9.10
CA LYS A 84 12.61 6.04 8.78
C LYS A 84 11.92 7.34 9.27
N GLN A 85 12.32 8.02 10.34
CA GLN A 85 13.57 8.01 11.12
C GLN A 85 13.26 8.31 12.61
N PRO A 86 14.14 7.95 13.58
CA PRO A 86 14.08 8.50 14.93
C PRO A 86 14.51 9.97 14.91
N ASN A 87 13.54 10.88 14.80
CA ASN A 87 13.80 12.32 14.81
C ASN A 87 14.22 12.78 16.22
N LYS A 88 15.51 12.71 16.51
CA LYS A 88 16.16 13.44 17.61
C LYS A 88 15.92 14.94 17.40
N ASN A 89 14.93 15.53 18.07
CA ASN A 89 14.93 16.96 18.44
C ASN A 89 13.72 17.35 19.32
N LYS A 90 13.89 17.27 20.64
CA LYS A 90 13.27 18.20 21.59
C LYS A 90 14.31 18.66 22.60
N LYS A 91 15.18 19.58 22.18
CA LYS A 91 15.80 20.53 23.12
C LYS A 91 14.66 21.37 23.72
N LYS A 92 14.13 20.99 24.89
CA LYS A 92 13.42 21.94 25.74
C LYS A 92 14.45 22.58 26.66
N SER A 93 14.79 23.82 26.34
CA SER A 93 15.52 24.70 27.25
C SER A 93 14.74 24.80 28.57
N ILE A 94 15.34 24.32 29.66
CA ILE A 94 14.94 24.70 31.02
C ILE A 94 15.40 26.14 31.25
N LEU A 95 14.63 27.10 30.72
CA LEU A 95 14.81 28.51 31.09
C LEU A 95 14.11 28.72 32.44
N SER A 96 14.86 28.50 33.51
CA SER A 96 14.48 28.83 34.87
C SER A 96 14.32 30.34 35.01
N TYR A 97 13.09 30.84 35.00
CA TYR A 97 12.77 32.14 35.57
C TYR A 97 12.40 31.96 37.04
N MET A 98 13.40 32.14 37.91
CA MET A 98 13.16 32.71 39.23
C MET A 98 12.83 34.20 39.02
N LYS A 99 11.68 34.65 39.51
CA LYS A 99 11.49 36.01 39.99
C LYS A 99 10.31 36.08 40.95
#